data_AF-A0A5C7UI13-F1
#
_entry.id   AF-A0A5C7UI13-F1
#
_cell.length_a   1.000
_cell.length_b   1.000
_cell.length_c   1.000
_cell.angle_alpha   90.00
_cell.angle_beta   90.00
_cell.angle_gamma   90.00
#
_symmetry.space_group_name_H-M   'P 1'
#
loop_
_entity.id
_entity.type
_entity.pdbx_description
1 polymer ?
#
loop_
_entity_poly.entity_id
_entity_poly.type
_entity_poly.pdbx_seq_one_letter_code
_entity_poly.pdbx_strand_id
1 'polypeptide(L)' 'MLLHVPNVLTKDQVSEIRKIIDEADWADGSITAGTQSAKAKNNRQLPEDGAAAQKARNIVLQALSINAKYLTGAL' A
#
# COMPACT_ATOMS: atom_id res chain seq x y z
N MET A 1 -0.72 -11.87 17.99
CA MET A 1 -1.21 -10.53 18.40
C MET A 1 -0.68 -9.53 17.38
N LEU A 2 -1.52 -8.64 16.83
CA LEU A 2 -1.12 -7.65 15.81
C LEU A 2 -1.08 -6.25 16.44
N LEU A 3 -0.06 -5.45 16.11
CA LEU A 3 0.07 -4.06 16.56
C LEU A 3 -0.72 -3.11 15.65
N HIS A 4 -1.61 -2.31 16.22
CA HIS A 4 -2.31 -1.26 15.50
C HIS A 4 -1.60 0.10 15.63
N VAL A 5 -1.24 0.72 14.51
CA VAL A 5 -0.61 2.05 14.44
C VAL A 5 -1.59 3.04 13.79
N PRO A 6 -2.35 3.81 14.58
CA PRO A 6 -3.34 4.74 14.02
C PRO A 6 -2.66 5.99 13.45
N ASN A 7 -3.35 6.65 12.52
CA ASN A 7 -2.98 7.97 11.99
C ASN A 7 -1.55 8.04 11.43
N VAL A 8 -1.08 6.97 10.78
CA VAL A 8 0.23 6.97 10.09
C VAL A 8 0.27 8.05 9.01
N LEU A 9 -0.80 8.20 8.24
CA LEU A 9 -0.94 9.19 7.18
C LEU A 9 -1.78 10.37 7.64
N THR A 10 -1.38 11.58 7.24
CA THR A 10 -2.23 12.77 7.36
C THR A 10 -3.39 12.70 6.37
N LYS A 11 -4.43 13.53 6.58
CA LYS A 11 -5.56 13.61 5.64
C LYS A 11 -5.12 14.00 4.23
N ASP A 12 -4.15 14.89 4.10
CA ASP A 12 -3.63 15.35 2.82
C ASP A 12 -2.88 14.22 2.10
N GLN A 13 -2.04 13.48 2.82
CA GLN A 13 -1.34 12.29 2.28
C GLN A 13 -2.33 11.22 1.83
N VAL A 14 -3.41 10.98 2.60
CA VAL A 14 -4.48 10.06 2.19
C VAL A 14 -5.16 10.55 0.90
N SER A 15 -5.47 11.85 0.80
CA SER A 15 -6.07 12.44 -0.41
C SER A 15 -5.17 12.31 -1.63
N GLU A 16 -3.87 12.55 -1.47
CA GLU A 16 -2.88 12.42 -2.55
C GLU A 16 -2.75 10.97 -3.03
N ILE A 17 -2.58 10.02 -2.10
CA ILE A 17 -2.54 8.59 -2.43
C ILE A 17 -3.83 8.17 -3.13
N ARG A 18 -4.98 8.66 -2.66
CA ARG A 18 -6.28 8.33 -3.26
C ARG A 18 -6.34 8.78 -4.72
N LYS A 19 -5.92 10.02 -5.01
CA LYS A 19 -5.83 10.54 -6.38
C LYS A 19 -4.91 9.69 -7.26
N ILE A 20 -3.71 9.36 -6.77
CA ILE A 20 -2.73 8.54 -7.50
C ILE A 20 -3.34 7.19 -7.89
N ILE A 21 -4.01 6.54 -6.94
CA ILE A 21 -4.56 5.21 -7.17
C ILE A 21 -5.81 5.27 -8.07
N ASP A 22 -6.63 6.31 -7.96
CA ASP A 22 -7.86 6.43 -8.75
C ASP A 22 -7.59 6.74 -10.23
N GLU A 23 -6.47 7.42 -10.52
CA GLU A 23 -6.01 7.72 -11.89
C GLU A 23 -5.12 6.63 -12.50
N ALA A 24 -4.77 5.58 -11.74
CA ALA A 24 -3.82 4.57 -12.17
C ALA A 24 -4.45 3.42 -12.98
N ASP A 25 -3.62 2.77 -13.79
CA ASP A 25 -3.98 1.54 -14.48
C ASP A 25 -3.95 0.35 -13.52
N TRP A 26 -5.14 -0.11 -13.14
CA TRP A 26 -5.31 -1.28 -12.28
C TRP A 26 -5.19 -2.57 -13.08
N ALA A 27 -4.45 -3.53 -12.54
CA ALA A 27 -4.30 -4.89 -13.07
C ALA A 27 -5.08 -5.91 -12.24
N ASP A 28 -5.35 -7.07 -12.83
CA ASP A 28 -5.92 -8.20 -12.11
C ASP A 28 -4.93 -8.74 -11.06
N GLY A 29 -5.44 -8.92 -9.83
CA GLY A 29 -4.70 -9.44 -8.70
C GLY A 29 -4.08 -10.83 -8.90
N SER A 30 -4.77 -11.67 -9.68
CA SER A 30 -4.38 -13.05 -9.96
C SER A 30 -3.03 -13.16 -10.68
N ILE A 31 -2.60 -12.13 -11.41
CA ILE A 31 -1.31 -12.09 -12.15
C ILE A 31 -0.11 -12.27 -11.20
N THR A 32 -0.22 -11.79 -9.97
CA THR A 32 0.84 -11.91 -8.95
C THR A 32 0.65 -13.09 -7.99
N ALA A 33 -0.47 -13.83 -8.13
CA ALA A 33 -0.73 -14.95 -7.26
C ALA A 33 0.03 -16.18 -7.75
N GLY A 34 0.67 -16.90 -6.83
CA GLY A 34 1.13 -18.25 -7.11
C GLY A 34 -0.03 -19.14 -7.60
N THR A 35 0.29 -20.22 -8.31
CA THR A 35 -0.69 -21.09 -9.01
C THR A 35 -1.88 -21.55 -8.15
N GLN A 36 -1.67 -21.76 -6.84
CA GLN A 36 -2.74 -22.11 -5.90
C GLN A 36 -3.64 -20.92 -5.52
N SER A 37 -3.06 -19.74 -5.33
CA SER A 37 -3.77 -18.55 -4.85
C SER A 37 -4.48 -17.80 -5.98
N ALA A 38 -4.07 -18.00 -7.25
CA ALA A 38 -4.65 -17.32 -8.40
C ALA A 38 -6.15 -17.58 -8.56
N LYS A 39 -6.62 -18.77 -8.13
CA LYS A 39 -8.05 -19.14 -8.19
C LYS A 39 -8.91 -18.45 -7.11
N ALA A 40 -8.30 -17.99 -6.02
CA ALA A 40 -9.01 -17.37 -4.90
C ALA A 40 -8.81 -15.85 -4.84
N LYS A 41 -7.74 -15.31 -5.46
CA LYS A 41 -7.42 -13.89 -5.45
C LYS A 41 -8.29 -13.14 -6.47
N ASN A 42 -9.41 -12.60 -6.00
CA ASN A 42 -10.35 -11.78 -6.78
C ASN A 42 -10.29 -10.32 -6.33
N ASN A 43 -9.21 -9.63 -6.68
CA ASN A 43 -9.05 -8.20 -6.44
C ASN A 43 -8.37 -7.52 -7.64
N ARG A 44 -8.41 -6.20 -7.67
CA ARG A 44 -7.53 -5.40 -8.52
C ARG A 44 -6.35 -4.93 -7.69
N GLN A 45 -5.21 -4.75 -8.35
CA GLN A 45 -4.00 -4.19 -7.75
C GLN A 45 -3.29 -3.28 -8.73
N LEU A 46 -2.52 -2.32 -8.22
CA LEU A 46 -1.57 -1.60 -9.06
C LEU A 46 -0.44 -2.56 -9.47
N PRO A 47 0.07 -2.47 -10.71
CA PRO A 47 1.28 -3.17 -11.12
C PRO A 47 2.43 -2.85 -10.16
N GLU A 48 3.17 -3.88 -9.72
CA GLU A 48 4.18 -3.74 -8.66
C GLU A 48 5.29 -2.75 -9.05
N ASP A 49 5.73 -2.82 -10.31
CA ASP A 49 6.73 -1.93 -10.89
C ASP A 49 6.12 -0.65 -11.48
N GLY A 50 4.80 -0.46 -11.37
CA GLY A 50 4.08 0.67 -11.92
C GLY A 50 4.43 1.99 -11.22
N ALA A 51 4.53 3.07 -11.99
CA ALA A 51 4.87 4.39 -11.46
C ALA A 51 3.91 4.88 -10.35
N ALA A 52 2.62 4.57 -10.47
CA ALA A 52 1.63 4.89 -9.44
C ALA A 52 1.88 4.14 -8.12
N ALA A 53 2.22 2.85 -8.20
CA ALA A 53 2.55 2.04 -7.04
C ALA A 53 3.81 2.56 -6.34
N GLN A 54 4.85 2.90 -7.10
CA GLN A 54 6.09 3.46 -6.55
C GLN A 54 5.85 4.81 -5.84
N LYS A 55 5.08 5.72 -6.47
CA LYS A 55 4.74 7.02 -5.87
C LYS A 55 3.97 6.86 -4.55
N ALA A 56 2.89 6.08 -4.54
CA ALA A 56 2.11 5.83 -3.33
C ALA A 56 2.94 5.15 -2.23
N ARG A 57 3.79 4.18 -2.61
CA ARG A 57 4.70 3.48 -1.69
C ARG A 57 5.66 4.44 -1.01
N ASN A 58 6.25 5.39 -1.74
CA ASN A 58 7.19 6.36 -1.17
C ASN A 58 6.53 7.24 -0.10
N ILE A 59 5.29 7.69 -0.32
CA ILE A 59 4.53 8.48 0.67
C ILE A 59 4.33 7.66 1.96
N VAL A 60 3.91 6.39 1.83
CA VAL A 60 3.68 5.50 2.98
C VAL A 60 4.98 5.21 3.72
N LEU A 61 6.07 4.91 3.01
CA LEU A 61 7.37 4.62 3.62
C LEU A 61 7.92 5.83 4.39
N GLN A 62 7.78 7.04 3.84
CA GLN A 62 8.18 8.26 4.51
C GLN A 62 7.35 8.51 5.78
N ALA A 63 6.04 8.26 5.73
CA ALA A 63 5.18 8.41 6.91
C ALA A 63 5.52 7.39 8.01
N LEU A 64 5.83 6.15 7.63
CA LEU A 64 6.26 5.10 8.57
C LEU A 64 7.63 5.38 9.17
N SER A 65 8.59 5.91 8.39
CA SER A 65 9.97 6.13 8.86
C SER A 65 10.08 7.17 9.98
N ILE A 66 9.07 8.02 10.15
CA ILE A 66 9.00 9.03 11.23
C ILE A 66 7.99 8.65 12.33
N ASN A 67 7.29 7.51 12.21
CA ASN A 67 6.28 7.12 13.18
C ASN A 67 6.90 6.35 14.36
N ALA A 68 7.01 7.02 15.52
CA ALA A 68 7.64 6.45 16.71
C ALA A 68 7.04 5.09 17.13
N LYS A 69 5.70 4.95 17.08
CA LYS A 69 5.02 3.69 17.48
C LYS A 69 5.34 2.53 16.53
N TYR A 70 5.49 2.82 15.24
CA TYR A 70 5.94 1.83 14.26
C TYR A 70 7.40 1.42 14.53
N LEU A 71 8.29 2.40 14.76
CA LEU A 71 9.70 2.15 14.99
C LEU A 71 9.98 1.36 16.28
N THR A 72 9.22 1.59 17.36
CA THR A 72 9.41 0.89 18.64
C THR A 72 8.56 -0.38 18.77
N GLY A 73 7.65 -0.65 17.82
CA GLY A 73 6.69 -1.75 17.91
C GLY A 73 7.29 -3.17 17.80
N ALA A 74 8.59 -3.25 17.48
CA ALA A 74 9.37 -4.49 17.38
C ALA A 74 10.30 -4.73 18.58
N LEU A 75 10.35 -3.80 19.55
CA LEU A 75 11.18 -3.87 20.76
C LEU A 75 10.44 -4.49 21.95
#